data_AF-A0A5N8UQK1-F1
#
_entry.id   AF-A0A5N8UQK1-F1
#
_cell.length_a   1.000
_cell.length_b   1.000
_cell.length_c   1.000
_cell.angle_alpha   90.00
_cell.angle_beta   90.00
_cell.angle_gamma   90.00
#
_symmetry.space_group_name_H-M   'P 1'
#
loop_
_entity.id
_entity.type
_entity.pdbx_description
1 polymer ?
#
loop_
_entity_poly.entity_id
_entity_poly.type
_entity_poly.pdbx_seq_one_letter_code
_entity_poly.pdbx_strand_id
1 'polypeptide(L)'
;MLLVFTRYKPNSHDLKKLGGRVASIESEFLTVFLQGTEEERWLFKLLRKGYVDARYKPSYVITKEELEWLGERVEYLQALTERLCKAKIACYLDK
;
A
#
# COMPACT_ATOMS: atom_id res chain seq x y z
N MET A 1 7.98 -6.24 -0.83
CA MET A 1 8.93 -5.14 -1.05
C MET A 1 9.94 -4.94 0.08
N LEU A 2 9.58 -4.41 1.27
CA LEU A 2 10.56 -4.12 2.34
C LEU A 2 11.51 -5.29 2.64
N LEU A 3 10.96 -6.49 2.86
CA LEU A 3 11.76 -7.69 3.12
C LEU A 3 12.77 -8.00 2.01
N VAL A 4 12.39 -7.84 0.75
CA VAL A 4 13.25 -8.13 -0.42
C VAL A 4 14.40 -7.12 -0.49
N PHE A 5 14.14 -5.85 -0.21
CA PHE A 5 15.12 -4.78 -0.36
C PHE A 5 16.02 -4.58 0.88
N THR A 6 15.49 -4.82 2.09
CA THR A 6 16.19 -4.49 3.35
C THR A 6 16.41 -5.68 4.26
N ARG A 7 15.91 -6.87 3.90
CA ARG A 7 15.88 -8.07 4.77
C ARG A 7 15.14 -7.86 6.09
N TYR A 8 14.37 -6.78 6.22
CA TYR A 8 13.64 -6.43 7.43
C TYR A 8 12.13 -6.47 7.21
N LYS A 9 11.44 -7.17 8.11
CA LYS A 9 9.98 -7.17 8.21
C LYS A 9 9.57 -6.41 9.48
N PRO A 10 8.97 -5.21 9.35
CA PRO A 10 8.44 -4.49 10.50
C PRO A 10 7.33 -5.28 11.21
N ASN A 11 7.28 -5.21 12.54
CA ASN A 11 6.20 -5.81 13.34
C ASN A 11 4.89 -5.00 13.33
N SER A 12 4.89 -3.83 12.67
CA SER A 12 3.72 -2.95 12.58
C SER A 12 3.02 -3.11 11.23
N HIS A 13 1.70 -3.26 11.27
CA HIS A 13 0.83 -3.28 10.09
C HIS A 13 0.27 -1.89 9.72
N ASP A 14 0.82 -0.81 10.30
CA ASP A 14 0.35 0.54 9.97
C ASP A 14 0.79 0.93 8.55
N LEU A 15 -0.19 0.96 7.64
CA LEU A 15 -0.02 1.34 6.24
C LEU A 15 0.71 2.68 6.05
N LYS A 16 0.54 3.66 6.95
CA LYS A 16 1.25 4.94 6.84
C LYS A 16 2.74 4.78 7.13
N LYS A 17 3.09 4.01 8.16
CA LYS A 17 4.49 3.73 8.53
C LYS A 17 5.18 2.85 7.48
N LEU A 18 4.46 1.83 7.00
CA LEU A 18 4.95 0.95 5.94
C LEU A 18 5.15 1.73 4.64
N GLY A 19 4.17 2.53 4.23
CA GLY A 19 4.25 3.36 3.02
C GLY A 19 5.44 4.33 3.05
N GLY A 20 5.67 5.03 4.17
CA GLY A 20 6.82 5.93 4.30
C GLY A 20 8.18 5.22 4.17
N ARG A 21 8.31 4.01 4.73
CA ARG A 21 9.54 3.20 4.58
C ARG A 21 9.73 2.67 3.17
N VAL A 22 8.64 2.32 2.48
CA VAL A 22 8.73 1.86 1.10
C VAL A 22 9.10 3.02 0.17
N ALA A 23 8.49 4.19 0.37
CA ALA A 23 8.78 5.40 -0.38
C ALA A 23 10.24 5.86 -0.27
N SER A 24 10.91 5.61 0.86
CA SER A 24 12.36 5.89 0.99
C SER A 24 13.26 4.94 0.20
N ILE A 25 12.74 3.80 -0.25
CA ILE A 25 13.46 2.82 -1.07
C ILE A 25 13.12 3.04 -2.55
N GLU A 26 11.84 3.17 -2.86
CA GLU A 26 11.33 3.38 -4.21
C GLU A 26 10.23 4.44 -4.20
N SER A 27 10.52 5.58 -4.80
CA SER A 27 9.62 6.74 -4.86
C SER A 27 8.37 6.48 -5.69
N GLU A 28 8.44 5.54 -6.65
CA GLU A 28 7.29 5.12 -7.47
C GLU A 28 6.12 4.59 -6.62
N PHE A 29 6.38 4.11 -5.40
CA PHE A 29 5.34 3.71 -4.46
C PHE A 29 4.39 4.86 -4.08
N LEU A 30 4.86 6.11 -4.08
CA LEU A 30 4.03 7.27 -3.80
C LEU A 30 2.94 7.48 -4.86
N THR A 31 3.10 6.92 -6.06
CA THR A 31 2.09 6.99 -7.13
C THR A 31 0.90 6.08 -6.89
N VAL A 32 1.03 5.07 -6.02
CA VAL A 32 -0.05 4.11 -5.73
C VAL A 32 -1.21 4.80 -5.02
N PHE A 33 -0.91 5.49 -3.92
CA PHE A 33 -1.88 6.26 -3.16
C PHE A 33 -1.50 7.74 -3.24
N LEU A 34 -1.74 8.34 -4.41
CA LEU A 34 -1.70 9.79 -4.56
C LEU A 34 -2.71 10.37 -3.56
N GLN A 35 -2.26 11.24 -2.67
CA GLN A 35 -3.09 11.91 -1.66
C GLN A 35 -3.32 13.38 -2.07
N GLY A 36 -3.41 13.62 -3.38
CA GLY A 36 -3.48 14.97 -3.95
C GLY A 36 -4.84 15.60 -3.71
N THR A 37 -5.90 14.80 -3.86
CA THR A 37 -7.29 15.22 -3.67
C THR A 37 -7.79 14.93 -2.24
N GLU A 38 -8.85 15.60 -1.83
CA GLU A 38 -9.46 15.37 -0.50
C GLU A 38 -10.12 14.00 -0.44
N GLU A 39 -10.71 13.59 -1.55
CA GLU A 39 -11.33 12.30 -1.79
C GLU A 39 -10.30 11.17 -1.62
N GLU A 40 -9.12 11.27 -2.26
CA GLU A 40 -8.06 10.28 -2.10
C GLU A 40 -7.55 10.17 -0.65
N ARG A 41 -7.41 11.32 0.03
CA ARG A 41 -7.03 11.34 1.46
C ARG A 41 -8.09 10.68 2.33
N TRP A 42 -9.36 10.91 2.03
CA TRP A 42 -10.48 10.27 2.70
C TRP A 42 -10.51 8.76 2.46
N LEU A 43 -10.40 8.32 1.21
CA LEU A 43 -10.35 6.91 0.82
C LEU A 43 -9.19 6.17 1.49
N PHE A 44 -8.00 6.77 1.53
CA PHE A 44 -6.85 6.19 2.22
C PHE A 44 -7.09 6.08 3.74
N LYS A 45 -7.76 7.07 4.34
CA LYS A 45 -8.15 7.03 5.75
C LYS A 45 -9.18 5.93 6.00
N LEU A 46 -10.13 5.76 5.10
CA LEU A 46 -11.17 4.72 5.15
C LEU A 46 -10.57 3.32 5.04
N LEU A 47 -9.62 3.13 4.13
CA LEU A 47 -8.83 1.89 4.01
C LEU A 47 -8.09 1.56 5.31
N ARG A 48 -7.41 2.55 5.90
CA ARG A 48 -6.68 2.36 7.17
C ARG A 48 -7.61 2.00 8.33
N LYS A 49 -8.77 2.66 8.42
CA LYS A 49 -9.78 2.35 9.44
C LYS A 49 -10.37 0.96 9.24
N GLY A 50 -10.57 0.53 7.99
CA GLY A 50 -11.14 -0.78 7.65
C GLY A 50 -10.44 -1.96 8.32
N TYR A 51 -9.14 -1.85 8.61
CA TYR A 51 -8.40 -2.91 9.31
C TYR A 51 -8.96 -3.29 10.70
N VAL A 52 -9.49 -2.30 11.44
CA VAL A 52 -10.07 -2.50 12.79
C VAL A 52 -11.56 -2.22 12.77
N ASP A 53 -11.96 -1.07 12.24
CA ASP A 53 -13.31 -0.55 12.35
C ASP A 53 -14.32 -1.40 11.57
N ALA A 54 -13.95 -1.98 10.42
CA ALA A 54 -14.86 -2.83 9.65
C ALA A 54 -15.33 -4.08 10.41
N ARG A 55 -14.59 -4.53 11.42
CA ARG A 55 -14.95 -5.71 12.24
C ARG A 55 -15.74 -5.37 13.50
N TYR A 56 -15.48 -4.20 14.09
CA TYR A 56 -15.95 -3.88 15.44
C TYR A 56 -16.87 -2.66 15.51
N LYS A 57 -16.96 -1.85 14.44
CA LYS A 57 -17.75 -0.63 14.43
C LYS A 57 -18.87 -0.73 13.39
N PRO A 58 -20.14 -0.81 13.83
CA PRO A 58 -21.29 -0.75 12.93
C PRO A 58 -21.38 0.57 12.14
N SER A 59 -20.73 1.63 12.63
CA SER A 59 -20.65 2.93 11.95
C SER A 59 -19.62 2.99 10.83
N TYR A 60 -18.85 1.91 10.59
CA TYR A 60 -17.98 1.83 9.44
C TYR A 60 -18.83 1.55 8.19
N VAL A 61 -18.91 2.55 7.31
CA VAL A 61 -19.60 2.46 6.03
C VAL A 61 -18.60 2.80 4.94
N ILE A 62 -18.63 2.01 3.88
CA ILE A 62 -17.86 2.20 2.65
C ILE A 62 -18.81 1.94 1.48
N THR A 63 -18.82 2.81 0.49
CA THR A 63 -19.67 2.59 -0.71
C THR A 63 -19.01 1.61 -1.66
N LYS A 64 -19.78 1.10 -2.63
CA LYS A 64 -19.26 0.17 -3.63
C LYS A 64 -18.21 0.86 -4.51
N GLU A 65 -18.44 2.11 -4.89
CA GLU A 65 -17.55 2.91 -5.73
C GLU A 65 -16.22 3.19 -5.01
N GLU A 66 -16.28 3.52 -3.71
CA GLU A 66 -15.08 3.70 -2.88
C GLU A 66 -14.28 2.39 -2.76
N LEU A 67 -14.96 1.26 -2.64
CA LEU A 67 -14.34 -0.06 -2.57
C LEU A 67 -13.70 -0.47 -3.89
N GLU A 68 -14.37 -0.26 -5.01
CA GLU A 68 -13.85 -0.53 -6.36
C GLU A 68 -12.59 0.30 -6.62
N TRP A 69 -12.61 1.59 -6.32
CA TRP A 69 -11.43 2.45 -6.43
C TRP A 69 -10.27 1.95 -5.57
N LEU A 70 -10.54 1.56 -4.31
CA LEU A 70 -9.51 1.00 -3.44
C LEU A 70 -8.96 -0.33 -3.98
N GLY A 71 -9.82 -1.15 -4.61
CA GLY A 71 -9.45 -2.38 -5.30
C GLY A 71 -8.46 -2.13 -6.43
N GLU A 72 -8.77 -1.21 -7.34
CA GLU A 72 -7.88 -0.82 -8.44
C GLU A 72 -6.50 -0.36 -7.94
N ARG A 73 -6.48 0.41 -6.84
CA ARG A 73 -5.23 0.89 -6.23
C ARG A 73 -4.41 -0.25 -5.62
N VAL A 74 -5.09 -1.23 -5.03
CA VAL A 74 -4.46 -2.44 -4.49
C VAL A 74 -3.92 -3.33 -5.60
N GLU A 75 -4.59 -3.43 -6.75
CA GLU A 75 -4.08 -4.15 -7.92
C GLU A 75 -2.84 -3.47 -8.50
N TYR A 76 -2.89 -2.15 -8.67
CA TYR A 76 -1.72 -1.37 -9.10
C TYR A 76 -0.53 -1.53 -8.14
N LEU A 77 -0.80 -1.51 -6.83
CA LEU A 77 0.22 -1.78 -5.80
C LEU A 77 0.87 -3.16 -5.97
N GLN A 78 0.06 -4.20 -6.22
CA GLN A 78 0.55 -5.56 -6.40
C GLN A 78 1.45 -5.67 -7.64
N ALA A 79 0.99 -5.14 -8.78
CA ALA A 79 1.76 -5.16 -10.03
C ALA A 79 3.10 -4.41 -9.88
N LEU A 80 3.08 -3.22 -9.26
CA LEU A 80 4.28 -2.43 -8.99
C LEU A 80 5.25 -3.20 -8.07
N THR A 81 4.72 -3.77 -6.98
CA THR A 81 5.52 -4.53 -6.02
C THR A 81 6.17 -5.76 -6.67
N GLU A 82 5.41 -6.48 -7.49
CA GLU A 82 5.89 -7.67 -8.18
C GLU A 82 7.02 -7.32 -9.15
N ARG A 83 6.82 -6.30 -10.00
CA ARG A 83 7.83 -5.83 -10.95
C ARG A 83 9.14 -5.44 -10.24
N LEU A 84 9.05 -4.62 -9.21
CA LEU A 84 10.23 -4.13 -8.47
C LEU A 84 10.93 -5.24 -7.69
N CYS A 85 10.19 -6.14 -7.06
CA CYS A 85 10.79 -7.27 -6.33
C CYS A 85 11.47 -8.25 -7.29
N LYS A 86 10.85 -8.57 -8.45
CA LYS A 86 11.46 -9.42 -9.47
C LYS A 86 12.74 -8.82 -10.03
N ALA A 87 12.71 -7.52 -10.38
CA ALA A 87 13.91 -6.81 -10.85
C ALA A 87 15.04 -6.84 -9.82
N LYS A 88 14.71 -6.62 -8.53
CA LYS A 88 15.69 -6.68 -7.44
C LYS A 88 16.29 -8.06 -7.26
N ILE A 89 15.48 -9.12 -7.39
CA ILE A 89 15.94 -10.52 -7.29
C ILE A 89 16.85 -10.87 -8.47
N ALA A 90 16.48 -10.50 -9.69
CA ALA A 90 17.29 -10.74 -10.89
C ALA A 90 18.70 -10.13 -10.77
N CYS A 91 18.81 -8.92 -10.21
CA CYS A 91 20.09 -8.26 -9.94
C CYS A 91 21.04 -9.08 -9.02
N TYR A 92 20.51 -10.00 -8.20
CA TYR A 92 21.33 -10.91 -7.39
C TYR A 92 21.74 -12.18 -8.13
N LEU A 93 21.07 -12.54 -9.24
CA LEU A 93 21.35 -13.72 -10.04
C LEU A 93 22.35 -13.43 -11.18
N ASP A 94 22.40 -12.18 -11.65
CA ASP A 94 23.36 -11.71 -12.65
C ASP A 94 24.75 -11.37 -12.07
N LYS A 95 25.03 -11.78 -10.83
CA LYS A 95 26.32 -11.64 -10.14
C LYS A 95 26.84 -13.01 -9.75
#